data_AF-F3YU85-F1
#
_entry.id   AF-F3YU85-F1
#
_cell.length_a   1.000
_cell.length_b   1.000
_cell.length_c   1.000
_cell.angle_alpha   90.00
_cell.angle_beta   90.00
_cell.angle_gamma   90.00
#
_symmetry.space_group_name_H-M   'P 1'
#
loop_
_entity.id
_entity.type
_entity.pdbx_description
1 polymer ?
#
loop_
_entity_poly.entity_id
_entity_poly.type
_entity_poly.pdbx_seq_one_letter_code
_entity_poly.pdbx_strand_id
1 'polypeptide(L)'
;MAEARKTFPMSVFTACIKGENKDAQKRNVAEMLGFMTKKDIDAEFEPFAAAISKAYIYEQHPELVKMSAGEVAGLGDQVSVQELPTKAQAEVDAVFAKLVEYRKTVAEQGAKIADLEKALAETSAKLGLSEKSLAEYKAKADKLEASSKNEGEKVFVASEAKVTELNKVVTDLAGEIDKVKSSIISILKSAPTAGGAAAAGEAPGAGAPETGGAPADTFGFGSDPFSDSKW
;
A
#
# COMPACT_ATOMS: atom_id res chain seq x y z
N MET A 1 -29.36 20.52 56.19
CA MET A 1 -29.59 19.29 55.41
C MET A 1 -28.77 18.20 56.09
N ALA A 2 -29.40 17.19 56.67
CA ALA A 2 -28.68 16.14 57.39
C ALA A 2 -27.77 15.37 56.43
N GLU A 3 -26.48 15.27 56.76
CA GLU A 3 -25.52 14.46 56.01
C GLU A 3 -25.99 13.01 56.04
N ALA A 4 -26.22 12.40 54.86
CA ALA A 4 -26.62 11.01 54.79
C ALA A 4 -25.44 10.14 55.25
N ARG A 5 -25.71 9.26 56.22
CA ARG A 5 -24.76 8.28 56.73
C ARG A 5 -25.24 6.89 56.36
N LYS A 6 -24.33 6.01 55.96
CA LYS A 6 -24.61 4.60 55.70
C LYS A 6 -23.62 3.72 56.46
N THR A 7 -24.14 2.63 57.02
CA THR A 7 -23.35 1.68 57.79
C THR A 7 -22.78 0.61 56.88
N PHE A 8 -21.50 0.29 57.09
CA PHE A 8 -20.77 -0.76 56.38
C PHE A 8 -20.03 -1.66 57.38
N PRO A 9 -19.80 -2.94 57.05
CA PRO A 9 -18.98 -3.82 57.88
C PRO A 9 -17.56 -3.28 58.02
N MET A 10 -16.97 -3.39 59.23
CA MET A 10 -15.60 -2.92 59.47
C MET A 10 -14.57 -3.60 58.55
N SER A 11 -14.81 -4.86 58.17
CA SER A 11 -13.97 -5.57 57.21
C SER A 11 -13.90 -4.89 55.83
N VAL A 12 -15.00 -4.29 55.37
CA VAL A 12 -15.07 -3.55 54.10
C VAL A 12 -14.30 -2.23 54.22
N PHE A 13 -14.46 -1.54 55.35
CA PHE A 13 -13.77 -0.29 55.63
C PHE A 13 -12.26 -0.48 55.74
N THR A 14 -11.81 -1.47 56.50
CA THR A 14 -10.40 -1.85 56.60
C THR A 14 -9.83 -2.23 55.23
N ALA A 15 -10.58 -2.98 54.43
CA ALA A 15 -10.17 -3.31 53.06
C ALA A 15 -10.01 -2.07 52.19
N CYS A 16 -10.94 -1.10 52.28
CA CYS A 16 -10.85 0.15 51.54
C CYS A 16 -9.63 0.99 51.95
N ILE A 17 -9.43 1.22 53.26
CA ILE A 17 -8.42 2.18 53.72
C ILE A 17 -7.02 1.56 53.83
N LYS A 18 -6.89 0.27 54.18
CA LYS A 18 -5.59 -0.41 54.36
C LYS A 18 -5.20 -1.31 53.20
N GLY A 19 -6.15 -1.72 52.37
CA GLY A 19 -5.87 -2.59 51.22
C GLY A 19 -5.83 -4.08 51.54
N GLU A 20 -6.06 -4.47 52.79
CA GLU A 20 -6.11 -5.88 53.16
C GLU A 20 -7.40 -6.53 52.68
N ASN A 21 -7.29 -7.73 52.12
CA ASN A 21 -8.44 -8.53 51.69
C ASN A 21 -9.38 -7.82 50.69
N LYS A 22 -8.83 -6.89 49.89
CA LYS A 22 -9.59 -6.12 48.88
C LYS A 22 -10.31 -7.01 47.88
N ASP A 23 -9.68 -8.09 47.43
CA ASP A 23 -10.29 -8.99 46.43
C ASP A 23 -11.56 -9.67 46.95
N ALA A 24 -11.57 -10.12 48.21
CA ALA A 24 -12.74 -10.75 48.82
C ALA A 24 -13.89 -9.76 49.08
N GLN A 25 -13.57 -8.46 49.25
CA GLN A 25 -14.54 -7.41 49.56
C GLN A 25 -14.85 -6.48 48.38
N LYS A 26 -14.37 -6.80 47.17
CA LYS A 26 -14.38 -5.89 46.02
C LYS A 26 -15.75 -5.25 45.74
N ARG A 27 -16.81 -6.04 45.73
CA ARG A 27 -18.18 -5.54 45.51
C ARG A 27 -18.65 -4.60 46.62
N ASN A 28 -18.38 -4.96 47.87
CA ASN A 28 -18.80 -4.16 49.03
C ASN A 28 -17.97 -2.87 49.13
N VAL A 29 -16.68 -2.92 48.76
CA VAL A 29 -15.81 -1.74 48.66
C VAL A 29 -16.32 -0.82 47.57
N ALA A 30 -16.65 -1.33 46.37
CA ALA A 30 -17.24 -0.54 45.30
C ALA A 30 -18.56 0.12 45.71
N GLU A 31 -19.42 -0.59 46.47
CA GLU A 31 -20.65 -0.01 47.01
C GLU A 31 -20.39 1.11 48.02
N MET A 32 -19.42 0.94 48.92
CA MET A 32 -19.03 1.97 49.89
C MET A 32 -18.47 3.21 49.19
N LEU A 33 -17.58 3.01 48.21
CA LEU A 33 -17.00 4.07 47.41
C LEU A 33 -18.05 4.79 46.58
N GLY A 34 -18.99 4.05 45.98
CA GLY A 34 -20.10 4.62 45.22
C GLY A 34 -21.05 5.42 46.08
N PHE A 35 -21.31 4.98 47.32
CA PHE A 35 -22.06 5.77 48.30
C PHE A 35 -21.32 7.08 48.65
N MET A 36 -20.04 7.01 49.00
CA MET A 36 -19.26 8.20 49.38
C MET A 36 -19.16 9.23 48.27
N THR A 37 -18.93 8.76 47.04
CA THR A 37 -18.67 9.61 45.87
C THR A 37 -19.92 9.93 45.05
N LYS A 38 -21.06 9.28 45.32
CA LYS A 38 -22.28 9.35 44.50
C LYS A 38 -22.03 9.02 43.02
N LYS A 39 -21.11 8.10 42.77
CA LYS A 39 -20.76 7.62 41.44
C LYS A 39 -20.99 6.13 41.33
N ASP A 40 -21.22 5.69 40.10
CA ASP A 40 -21.15 4.29 39.77
C ASP A 40 -19.67 3.91 39.61
N ILE A 41 -19.21 2.94 40.40
CA ILE A 41 -17.80 2.59 40.52
C ILE A 41 -17.58 1.24 39.86
N ASP A 42 -16.94 1.27 38.69
CA ASP A 42 -16.38 0.10 38.04
C ASP A 42 -14.90 -0.12 38.42
N ALA A 43 -14.31 -1.21 37.93
CA ALA A 43 -12.93 -1.58 38.25
C ALA A 43 -11.87 -0.54 37.83
N GLU A 44 -12.15 0.29 36.82
CA GLU A 44 -11.23 1.32 36.35
C GLU A 44 -11.36 2.60 37.16
N PHE A 45 -12.57 2.94 37.63
CA PHE A 45 -12.80 4.09 38.50
C PHE A 45 -12.59 3.82 40.00
N GLU A 46 -12.62 2.56 40.42
CA GLU A 46 -12.34 2.12 41.80
C GLU A 46 -11.10 2.77 42.42
N PRO A 47 -9.90 2.78 41.80
CA PRO A 47 -8.71 3.39 42.40
C PRO A 47 -8.86 4.90 42.65
N PHE A 48 -9.55 5.63 41.76
CA PHE A 48 -9.78 7.07 41.92
C PHE A 48 -10.77 7.33 43.05
N ALA A 49 -11.89 6.58 43.07
CA ALA A 49 -12.88 6.67 44.13
C ALA A 49 -12.27 6.33 45.50
N ALA A 50 -11.43 5.29 45.56
CA ALA A 50 -10.73 4.86 46.77
C ALA A 50 -9.76 5.92 47.28
N ALA A 51 -8.98 6.55 46.40
CA ALA A 51 -8.03 7.59 46.77
C ALA A 51 -8.75 8.80 47.40
N ILE A 52 -9.81 9.29 46.76
CA ILE A 52 -10.57 10.45 47.23
C ILE A 52 -11.28 10.14 48.55
N SER A 53 -11.95 8.98 48.61
CA SER A 53 -12.66 8.53 49.81
C SER A 53 -11.72 8.35 50.99
N LYS A 54 -10.54 7.74 50.76
CA LYS A 54 -9.50 7.55 51.78
C LYS A 54 -8.91 8.89 52.25
N ALA A 55 -8.66 9.82 51.33
CA ALA A 55 -8.17 11.15 51.69
C ALA A 55 -9.16 11.88 52.61
N TYR A 56 -10.45 11.84 52.27
CA TYR A 56 -11.50 12.42 53.10
C TYR A 56 -11.61 11.75 54.48
N ILE A 57 -11.59 10.40 54.53
CA ILE A 57 -11.61 9.66 55.80
C ILE A 57 -10.43 10.06 56.69
N TYR A 58 -9.23 10.22 56.13
CA TYR A 58 -8.05 10.62 56.89
C TYR A 58 -8.02 12.09 57.29
N GLU A 59 -8.72 12.96 56.55
CA GLU A 59 -8.93 14.35 56.97
C GLU A 59 -9.83 14.42 58.21
N GLN A 60 -10.88 13.59 58.26
CA GLN A 60 -11.78 13.51 59.43
C GLN A 60 -11.16 12.75 60.61
N HIS A 61 -10.38 11.70 60.31
CA HIS A 61 -9.82 10.75 61.27
C HIS A 61 -8.33 10.50 61.02
N PRO A 62 -7.45 11.47 61.34
CA PRO A 62 -6.02 11.36 61.10
C PRO A 62 -5.35 10.23 61.88
N GLU A 63 -5.94 9.79 62.99
CA GLU A 63 -5.50 8.64 63.79
C GLU A 63 -5.45 7.34 62.97
N LEU A 64 -6.38 7.18 62.01
CA LEU A 64 -6.47 5.98 61.18
C LEU A 64 -5.25 5.81 60.29
N VAL A 65 -4.48 6.86 60.01
CA VAL A 65 -3.25 6.75 59.20
C VAL A 65 -2.21 5.88 59.90
N LYS A 66 -2.08 6.02 61.22
CA LYS A 66 -1.04 5.35 62.03
C LYS A 66 -1.42 3.94 62.46
N MET A 67 -2.71 3.63 62.51
CA MET A 67 -3.21 2.31 62.90
C MET A 67 -2.89 1.27 61.83
N SER A 68 -2.55 0.06 62.25
CA SER A 68 -2.53 -1.15 61.41
C SER A 68 -3.95 -1.58 61.03
N ALA A 69 -4.07 -2.46 60.03
CA ALA A 69 -5.38 -2.98 59.64
C ALA A 69 -6.05 -3.80 60.74
N GLY A 70 -5.27 -4.57 61.52
CA GLY A 70 -5.78 -5.30 62.68
C GLY A 70 -6.32 -4.35 63.77
N GLU A 71 -5.63 -3.24 64.02
CA GLU A 71 -6.10 -2.23 64.97
C GLU A 71 -7.37 -1.52 64.50
N VAL A 72 -7.49 -1.21 63.21
CA VAL A 72 -8.74 -0.65 62.65
C VAL A 72 -9.87 -1.66 62.71
N ALA A 73 -9.61 -2.92 62.35
CA ALA A 73 -10.59 -3.99 62.43
C ALA A 73 -11.07 -4.23 63.88
N GLY A 74 -10.22 -3.95 64.87
CA GLY A 74 -10.56 -4.05 66.29
C GLY A 74 -11.42 -2.92 66.86
N LEU A 75 -11.68 -1.84 66.08
CA LEU A 75 -12.49 -0.71 66.54
C LEU A 75 -14.00 -1.00 66.64
N GLY A 76 -14.46 -2.10 66.04
CA GLY A 76 -15.85 -2.56 66.13
C GLY A 76 -16.30 -3.36 64.91
N ASP A 77 -17.55 -3.81 64.92
CA ASP A 77 -18.09 -4.66 63.84
C ASP A 77 -18.57 -3.87 62.61
N GLN A 78 -18.95 -2.60 62.81
CA GLN A 78 -19.57 -1.75 61.80
C GLN A 78 -18.98 -0.34 61.86
N VAL A 79 -18.93 0.34 60.72
CA VAL A 79 -18.55 1.75 60.61
C VAL A 79 -19.65 2.53 59.90
N SER A 80 -19.92 3.74 60.36
CA SER A 80 -20.84 4.66 59.70
C SER A 80 -20.02 5.61 58.84
N VAL A 81 -20.22 5.58 57.53
CA VAL A 81 -19.54 6.43 56.57
C VAL A 81 -20.48 7.53 56.10
N GLN A 82 -19.96 8.75 55.93
CA GLN A 82 -20.66 9.91 55.36
C GLN A 82 -20.37 10.04 53.87
N GLU A 83 -21.34 10.59 53.14
CA GLU A 83 -21.11 11.11 51.80
C GLU A 83 -20.12 12.27 51.81
N LEU A 84 -19.45 12.52 50.68
CA LEU A 84 -18.57 13.67 50.53
C LEU A 84 -19.35 14.99 50.67
N PRO A 85 -18.74 16.03 51.29
CA PRO A 85 -19.36 17.34 51.41
C PRO A 85 -19.57 17.95 50.03
N THR A 86 -20.58 18.81 49.91
CA THR A 86 -21.03 19.39 48.62
C THR A 86 -19.90 20.03 47.81
N LYS A 87 -18.94 20.69 48.48
CA LYS A 87 -17.77 21.28 47.83
C LYS A 87 -16.86 20.22 47.20
N ALA A 88 -16.52 19.17 47.95
CA ALA A 88 -15.69 18.07 47.45
C ALA A 88 -16.43 17.27 46.37
N GLN A 89 -17.75 17.10 46.52
CA GLN A 89 -18.58 16.42 45.54
C GLN A 89 -18.51 17.08 44.15
N ALA A 90 -18.53 18.41 44.07
CA ALA A 90 -18.42 19.12 42.79
C ALA A 90 -17.06 18.87 42.10
N GLU A 91 -15.97 18.80 42.87
CA GLU A 91 -14.65 18.46 42.34
C GLU A 91 -14.58 17.00 41.88
N VAL A 92 -15.16 16.08 42.65
CA VAL A 92 -15.30 14.66 42.27
C VAL A 92 -16.11 14.54 40.97
N ASP A 93 -17.23 15.23 40.86
CA ASP A 93 -18.06 15.23 39.67
C ASP A 93 -17.28 15.68 38.44
N ALA A 94 -16.49 16.75 38.56
CA ALA A 94 -15.65 17.27 37.49
C ALA A 94 -14.53 16.29 37.10
N VAL A 95 -13.89 15.63 38.06
CA VAL A 95 -12.85 14.64 37.80
C VAL A 95 -13.43 13.41 37.11
N PHE A 96 -14.54 12.87 37.62
CA PHE A 96 -15.19 11.70 37.02
C PHE A 96 -15.72 11.98 35.61
N ALA A 97 -16.26 13.18 35.36
CA ALA A 97 -16.66 13.58 34.01
C ALA A 97 -15.46 13.52 33.03
N LYS A 98 -14.31 14.08 33.41
CA LYS A 98 -13.09 14.01 32.59
C LYS A 98 -12.59 12.58 32.40
N LEU A 99 -12.65 11.74 33.43
CA LEU A 99 -12.24 10.34 33.32
C LEU A 99 -13.12 9.56 32.33
N VAL A 100 -14.44 9.81 32.34
CA VAL A 100 -15.37 9.22 31.36
C VAL A 100 -15.05 9.71 29.94
N GLU A 101 -14.75 11.00 29.76
CA GLU A 101 -14.35 11.56 28.46
C GLU A 101 -13.04 10.96 27.95
N TYR A 102 -12.06 10.76 28.82
CA TYR A 102 -10.80 10.10 28.46
C TYR A 102 -11.01 8.64 28.08
N ARG A 103 -11.80 7.89 28.86
CA ARG A 103 -12.17 6.50 28.50
C ARG A 103 -12.77 6.43 27.09
N LYS A 104 -13.71 7.33 26.77
CA LYS A 104 -14.32 7.41 25.44
C LYS A 104 -13.29 7.72 24.36
N THR A 105 -12.42 8.71 24.59
CA THR A 105 -11.39 9.11 23.62
C THR A 105 -10.41 7.98 23.35
N VAL A 106 -9.97 7.26 24.39
CA VAL A 106 -9.08 6.10 24.27
C VAL A 106 -9.74 4.98 23.46
N ALA A 107 -11.01 4.68 23.73
CA ALA A 107 -11.75 3.68 22.96
C ALA A 107 -11.88 4.06 21.48
N GLU A 108 -12.19 5.32 21.17
CA GLU A 108 -12.27 5.83 19.80
C GLU A 108 -10.92 5.79 19.07
N GLN A 109 -9.83 6.13 19.76
CA GLN A 109 -8.48 6.04 19.20
C GLN A 109 -8.08 4.58 18.94
N GLY A 110 -8.39 3.67 19.86
CA GLY A 110 -8.15 2.25 19.70
C GLY A 110 -8.85 1.68 18.45
N ALA A 111 -10.11 2.06 18.22
CA ALA A 111 -10.85 1.65 17.02
C ALA A 111 -10.21 2.20 15.74
N LYS A 112 -9.84 3.49 15.71
CA LYS A 112 -9.16 4.10 14.55
C LYS A 112 -7.81 3.45 14.24
N ILE A 113 -7.04 3.09 15.28
CA ILE A 113 -5.76 2.40 15.11
C ILE A 113 -5.99 1.03 14.47
N ALA A 114 -6.95 0.25 14.97
CA ALA A 114 -7.27 -1.06 14.39
C ALA A 114 -7.70 -0.97 12.91
N ASP A 115 -8.50 0.04 12.56
CA ASP A 115 -8.90 0.29 11.16
C ASP A 115 -7.70 0.66 10.27
N LEU A 116 -6.80 1.50 10.77
CA LEU A 116 -5.58 1.89 10.06
C LEU A 116 -4.61 0.72 9.88
N GLU A 117 -4.43 -0.13 10.89
CA GLU A 117 -3.61 -1.34 10.81
C GLU A 117 -4.14 -2.29 9.73
N LYS A 118 -5.46 -2.47 9.66
CA LYS A 118 -6.09 -3.26 8.60
C LYS A 118 -5.85 -2.65 7.21
N ALA A 119 -6.07 -1.34 7.06
CA ALA A 119 -5.85 -0.65 5.79
C ALA A 119 -4.39 -0.69 5.33
N LEU A 120 -3.44 -0.58 6.27
CA LEU A 120 -2.02 -0.75 6.02
C LEU A 120 -1.73 -2.16 5.51
N ALA A 121 -2.21 -3.19 6.22
CA ALA A 121 -1.99 -4.58 5.82
C ALA A 121 -2.52 -4.87 4.40
N GLU A 122 -3.72 -4.39 4.07
CA GLU A 122 -4.30 -4.52 2.73
C GLU A 122 -3.48 -3.78 1.67
N THR A 123 -3.01 -2.57 1.98
CA THR A 123 -2.22 -1.76 1.05
C THR A 123 -0.84 -2.37 0.82
N SER A 124 -0.17 -2.85 1.87
CA SER A 124 1.11 -3.57 1.75
C SER A 124 0.97 -4.85 0.94
N ALA A 125 -0.14 -5.59 1.08
CA ALA A 125 -0.41 -6.76 0.25
C ALA A 125 -0.56 -6.38 -1.24
N LYS A 126 -1.32 -5.31 -1.54
CA LYS A 126 -1.48 -4.80 -2.91
C LYS A 126 -0.15 -4.32 -3.51
N LEU A 127 0.66 -3.62 -2.71
CA LEU A 127 1.98 -3.15 -3.12
C LEU A 127 2.87 -4.33 -3.52
N GLY A 128 2.95 -5.37 -2.69
CA GLY A 128 3.76 -6.56 -3.00
C GLY A 128 3.28 -7.33 -4.24
N LEU A 129 1.97 -7.34 -4.52
CA LEU A 129 1.45 -7.88 -5.78
C LEU A 129 1.87 -7.01 -6.99
N SER A 130 1.77 -5.69 -6.87
CA SER A 130 2.18 -4.76 -7.92
C SER A 130 3.67 -4.84 -8.22
N GLU A 131 4.52 -4.97 -7.20
CA GLU A 131 5.97 -5.16 -7.36
C GLU A 131 6.30 -6.44 -8.13
N LYS A 132 5.59 -7.55 -7.84
CA LYS A 132 5.73 -8.80 -8.61
C LYS A 132 5.31 -8.62 -10.06
N SER A 133 4.16 -8.01 -10.32
CA SER A 133 3.70 -7.75 -11.69
C SER A 133 4.69 -6.86 -12.45
N LEU A 134 5.24 -5.82 -11.82
CA LEU A 134 6.24 -4.96 -12.44
C LEU A 134 7.51 -5.74 -12.80
N ALA A 135 7.99 -6.61 -11.90
CA ALA A 135 9.12 -7.49 -12.18
C ALA A 135 8.84 -8.43 -13.36
N GLU A 136 7.63 -9.00 -13.45
CA GLU A 136 7.21 -9.85 -14.57
C GLU A 136 7.14 -9.08 -15.89
N TYR A 137 6.57 -7.87 -15.91
CA TYR A 137 6.51 -7.05 -17.11
C TYR A 137 7.90 -6.62 -17.57
N LYS A 138 8.79 -6.27 -16.64
CA LYS A 138 10.19 -5.96 -16.95
C LYS A 138 10.89 -7.16 -17.60
N ALA A 139 10.73 -8.35 -17.01
CA ALA A 139 11.28 -9.58 -17.59
C ALA A 139 10.70 -9.91 -18.99
N LYS A 140 9.41 -9.61 -19.23
CA LYS A 140 8.80 -9.75 -20.57
C LYS A 140 9.35 -8.73 -21.55
N ALA A 141 9.51 -7.48 -21.14
CA ALA A 141 10.08 -6.41 -21.96
C ALA A 141 11.53 -6.75 -22.36
N ASP A 142 12.36 -7.19 -21.41
CA ASP A 142 13.75 -7.60 -21.66
C ASP A 142 13.81 -8.77 -22.66
N LYS A 143 12.92 -9.76 -22.52
CA LYS A 143 12.81 -10.89 -23.47
C LYS A 143 12.40 -10.44 -24.86
N LEU A 144 11.44 -9.53 -24.96
CA LEU A 144 10.97 -9.00 -26.25
C LEU A 144 12.11 -8.22 -26.92
N GLU A 145 12.77 -7.33 -26.19
CA GLU A 145 13.89 -6.55 -26.72
C GLU A 145 15.02 -7.45 -27.25
N ALA A 146 15.37 -8.50 -26.49
CA ALA A 146 16.35 -9.50 -26.92
C ALA A 146 15.91 -10.26 -28.18
N SER A 147 14.63 -10.63 -28.29
CA SER A 147 14.08 -11.30 -29.48
C SER A 147 14.18 -10.40 -30.72
N SER A 148 13.76 -9.14 -30.61
CA SER A 148 13.81 -8.19 -31.72
C SER A 148 15.23 -7.86 -32.18
N LYS A 149 16.21 -7.82 -31.28
CA LYS A 149 17.63 -7.69 -31.65
C LYS A 149 18.10 -8.88 -32.48
N ASN A 150 17.82 -10.09 -32.02
CA ASN A 150 18.21 -11.32 -32.71
C ASN A 150 17.50 -11.51 -34.06
N GLU A 151 16.24 -11.12 -34.17
CA GLU A 151 15.49 -11.19 -35.45
C GLU A 151 15.99 -10.16 -36.46
N GLY A 152 16.26 -8.92 -36.03
CA GLY A 152 16.86 -7.90 -36.88
C GLY A 152 18.22 -8.34 -37.42
N GLU A 153 19.07 -8.89 -36.55
CA GLU A 153 20.39 -9.41 -36.92
C GLU A 153 20.30 -10.56 -37.93
N LYS A 154 19.34 -11.48 -37.78
CA LYS A 154 19.09 -12.55 -38.77
C LYS A 154 18.70 -11.99 -40.14
N VAL A 155 17.85 -10.97 -40.20
CA VAL A 155 17.45 -10.34 -41.47
C VAL A 155 18.65 -9.65 -42.12
N PHE A 156 19.48 -8.95 -41.36
CA PHE A 156 20.70 -8.33 -41.87
C PHE A 156 21.68 -9.35 -42.44
N VAL A 157 21.98 -10.43 -41.71
CA VAL A 157 22.88 -11.51 -42.18
C VAL A 157 22.32 -12.18 -43.43
N ALA A 158 21.01 -12.46 -43.48
CA ALA A 158 20.38 -13.03 -44.67
C ALA A 158 20.44 -12.08 -45.89
N SER A 159 20.37 -10.78 -45.65
CA SER A 159 20.48 -9.75 -46.70
C SER A 159 21.92 -9.65 -47.23
N GLU A 160 22.91 -9.68 -46.34
CA GLU A 160 24.33 -9.64 -46.68
C GLU A 160 24.75 -10.85 -47.53
N ALA A 161 24.26 -12.04 -47.19
CA ALA A 161 24.48 -13.24 -48.00
C ALA A 161 23.93 -13.09 -49.43
N LYS A 162 22.70 -12.56 -49.58
CA LYS A 162 22.09 -12.29 -50.90
C LYS A 162 22.85 -11.22 -51.68
N VAL A 163 23.29 -10.15 -51.03
CA VAL A 163 24.09 -9.09 -51.68
C VAL A 163 25.41 -9.66 -52.18
N THR A 164 26.06 -10.52 -51.40
CA THR A 164 27.30 -11.20 -51.81
C THR A 164 27.07 -12.09 -53.03
N GLU A 165 25.97 -12.84 -53.05
CA GLU A 165 25.58 -13.67 -54.20
C GLU A 165 25.30 -12.84 -55.45
N LEU A 166 24.53 -11.75 -55.32
CA LEU A 166 24.25 -10.82 -56.42
C LEU A 166 25.53 -10.18 -56.97
N ASN A 167 26.47 -9.79 -56.10
CA ASN A 167 27.76 -9.25 -56.52
C ASN A 167 28.58 -10.26 -57.33
N LYS A 168 28.52 -11.55 -56.94
CA LYS A 168 29.16 -12.62 -57.72
C LYS A 168 28.50 -12.78 -59.10
N VAL A 169 27.17 -12.84 -59.15
CA VAL A 169 26.42 -12.91 -60.42
C VAL A 169 26.78 -11.74 -61.33
N VAL A 170 26.83 -10.51 -60.80
CA VAL A 170 27.22 -9.31 -61.57
C VAL A 170 28.65 -9.43 -62.11
N THR A 171 29.59 -9.95 -61.30
CA THR A 171 30.99 -10.15 -61.72
C THR A 171 31.10 -11.21 -62.81
N ASP A 172 30.39 -12.32 -62.66
CA ASP A 172 30.35 -13.39 -63.66
C ASP A 172 29.76 -12.88 -64.98
N LEU A 173 28.66 -12.11 -64.92
CA LEU A 173 28.03 -11.50 -66.09
C LEU A 173 28.97 -10.50 -66.79
N ALA A 174 29.69 -9.67 -66.03
CA ALA A 174 30.68 -8.76 -66.58
C ALA A 174 31.79 -9.52 -67.33
N GLY A 175 32.27 -10.63 -66.76
CA GLY A 175 33.24 -11.51 -67.42
C GLY A 175 32.69 -12.17 -68.69
N GLU A 176 31.42 -12.57 -68.71
CA GLU A 176 30.76 -13.07 -69.92
C GLU A 176 30.61 -11.99 -71.00
N ILE A 177 30.24 -10.76 -70.61
CA ILE A 177 30.18 -9.61 -71.52
C ILE A 177 31.56 -9.35 -72.15
N ASP A 178 32.63 -9.39 -71.37
CA ASP A 178 34.00 -9.20 -71.89
C ASP A 178 34.42 -10.33 -72.84
N LYS A 179 34.02 -11.58 -72.57
CA LYS A 179 34.22 -12.70 -73.50
C LYS A 179 33.46 -12.47 -74.80
N VAL A 180 32.18 -12.13 -74.73
CA VAL A 180 31.34 -11.84 -75.91
C VAL A 180 31.93 -10.68 -76.71
N LYS A 181 32.35 -9.60 -76.05
CA LYS A 181 33.01 -8.45 -76.68
C LYS A 181 34.29 -8.87 -77.40
N SER A 182 35.11 -9.73 -76.79
CA SER A 182 36.32 -10.26 -77.39
C SER A 182 36.03 -11.16 -78.60
N SER A 183 35.00 -12.00 -78.52
CA SER A 183 34.51 -12.82 -79.64
C SER A 183 34.01 -11.96 -80.80
N ILE A 184 33.26 -10.89 -80.52
CA ILE A 184 32.79 -9.93 -81.54
C ILE A 184 33.99 -9.24 -82.22
N ILE A 185 34.98 -8.76 -81.45
CA ILE A 185 36.19 -8.14 -82.01
C ILE A 185 36.97 -9.13 -82.89
N SER A 186 37.07 -10.39 -82.49
CA SER A 186 37.67 -11.47 -83.27
C SER A 186 36.96 -11.68 -84.61
N ILE A 187 35.62 -11.72 -84.59
CA ILE A 187 34.78 -11.84 -85.80
C ILE A 187 34.97 -10.62 -86.71
N LEU A 188 34.97 -9.41 -86.16
CA LEU A 188 35.21 -8.17 -86.92
C LEU A 188 36.61 -8.11 -87.54
N LYS A 189 37.64 -8.67 -86.88
CA LYS A 189 39.01 -8.74 -87.43
C LYS A 189 39.20 -9.80 -88.50
N SER A 190 38.29 -10.79 -88.59
CA SER A 190 38.35 -11.88 -89.56
C SER A 190 37.42 -11.67 -90.77
N ALA A 191 36.68 -10.57 -90.82
CA ALA A 191 35.85 -10.20 -91.95
C ALA A 191 36.65 -9.50 -93.07
N PRO A 192 36.44 -9.83 -94.36
CA PRO A 192 37.08 -9.12 -95.47
C PRO A 192 36.47 -7.73 -95.64
N THR A 193 37.29 -6.76 -96.05
CA THR A 193 36.88 -5.39 -96.36
C THR A 193 35.96 -5.35 -97.59
N ALA A 194 34.71 -4.92 -97.41
CA ALA A 194 33.89 -4.31 -98.45
C ALA A 194 32.90 -3.33 -97.79
N GLY A 195 32.88 -2.09 -98.30
CA GLY A 195 32.23 -0.94 -97.69
C GLY A 195 30.72 -0.84 -97.89
N GLY A 196 30.16 0.25 -97.35
CA GLY A 196 28.77 0.64 -97.58
C GLY A 196 28.24 1.49 -96.44
N ALA A 197 28.12 2.79 -96.68
CA ALA A 197 27.61 3.77 -95.74
C ALA A 197 26.08 3.86 -95.72
N ALA A 198 25.58 4.30 -94.55
CA ALA A 198 24.43 5.17 -94.30
C ALA A 198 22.99 4.61 -94.28
N ALA A 199 22.46 4.69 -93.04
CA ALA A 199 21.24 5.41 -92.62
C ALA A 199 19.84 4.75 -92.76
N ALA A 200 19.43 4.14 -91.65
CA ALA A 200 18.23 4.38 -90.84
C ALA A 200 16.88 4.71 -91.54
N GLY A 201 15.95 3.76 -91.45
CA GLY A 201 14.50 3.93 -91.58
C GLY A 201 13.78 3.80 -90.22
N GLU A 202 12.63 4.47 -90.13
CA GLU A 202 11.78 4.75 -88.95
C GLU A 202 11.19 3.55 -88.16
N ALA A 203 11.08 3.75 -86.83
CA ALA A 203 9.96 3.53 -85.86
C ALA A 203 9.14 2.20 -85.85
N PRO A 204 8.31 1.90 -84.81
CA PRO A 204 8.24 2.31 -83.40
C PRO A 204 8.16 1.10 -82.42
N GLY A 205 8.14 1.32 -81.10
CA GLY A 205 7.56 0.32 -80.19
C GLY A 205 8.11 0.25 -78.77
N ALA A 206 7.29 0.75 -77.84
CA ALA A 206 6.86 0.06 -76.60
C ALA A 206 7.94 -0.31 -75.57
N GLY A 207 7.84 0.06 -74.29
CA GLY A 207 6.88 0.81 -73.51
C GLY A 207 7.53 0.91 -72.13
N ALA A 208 7.55 2.10 -71.53
CA ALA A 208 8.12 2.30 -70.21
C ALA A 208 7.18 1.66 -69.17
N PRO A 209 7.68 0.89 -68.17
CA PRO A 209 6.83 0.38 -67.11
C PRO A 209 6.31 1.54 -66.25
N GLU A 210 5.01 1.57 -66.02
CA GLU A 210 4.35 2.55 -65.16
C GLU A 210 4.87 2.45 -63.72
N THR A 211 5.56 3.48 -63.26
CA THR A 211 5.86 3.69 -61.84
C THR A 211 4.80 4.61 -61.25
N GLY A 212 3.94 4.07 -60.37
CA GLY A 212 3.10 4.90 -59.50
C GLY A 212 1.68 4.39 -59.31
N GLY A 213 1.51 3.29 -58.59
CA GLY A 213 0.23 2.99 -57.95
C GLY A 213 0.14 3.77 -56.64
N ALA A 214 -0.87 4.63 -56.49
CA ALA A 214 -1.16 5.29 -55.21
C ALA A 214 -1.41 4.24 -54.11
N PRO A 215 -0.85 4.40 -52.90
CA PRO A 215 -1.13 3.47 -51.81
C PRO A 215 -2.63 3.51 -51.48
N ALA A 216 -3.26 2.34 -51.39
CA ALA A 216 -4.67 2.24 -51.02
C ALA A 216 -4.90 2.84 -49.62
N ASP A 217 -5.97 3.61 -49.45
CA ASP A 217 -6.39 4.29 -48.20
C ASP A 217 -6.79 3.33 -47.05
N THR A 218 -6.41 2.05 -47.16
CA THR A 218 -6.78 0.97 -46.23
C THR A 218 -5.54 0.16 -45.79
N PHE A 219 -4.43 0.84 -45.51
CA PHE A 219 -3.44 0.30 -44.58
C PHE A 219 -3.96 0.48 -43.15
N GLY A 220 -4.82 -0.45 -42.73
CA GLY A 220 -5.47 -0.43 -41.43
C GLY A 220 -4.50 -0.76 -40.30
N PHE A 221 -3.93 0.27 -39.66
CA PHE A 221 -3.63 0.19 -38.24
C PHE A 221 -4.96 0.15 -37.50
N GLY A 222 -5.37 -1.05 -37.09
CA GLY A 222 -6.57 -1.25 -36.28
C GLY A 222 -6.55 -0.36 -35.03
N SER A 223 -7.68 0.32 -34.83
CA SER A 223 -8.19 0.93 -33.59
C SER A 223 -7.17 1.37 -32.53
N ASP A 224 -7.10 2.68 -32.30
CA ASP A 224 -6.43 3.29 -31.15
C ASP A 224 -6.94 2.68 -29.81
N PRO A 225 -6.11 1.90 -29.10
CA PRO A 225 -6.51 1.24 -27.85
C PRO A 225 -6.58 2.21 -26.66
N PHE A 226 -6.28 3.50 -26.85
CA PHE A 226 -6.33 4.53 -25.82
C PHE A 226 -7.51 5.50 -25.99
N SER A 227 -8.41 5.22 -26.93
CA SER A 227 -9.58 6.07 -27.22
C SER A 227 -10.72 5.94 -26.19
N ASP A 228 -10.69 4.94 -25.31
CA ASP A 228 -11.66 4.81 -24.22
C ASP A 228 -11.19 5.57 -22.98
N SER A 229 -11.89 6.66 -22.66
CA SER A 229 -11.75 7.46 -21.43
C SER A 229 -12.31 6.74 -20.18
N LYS A 230 -12.07 5.43 -20.07
CA LYS A 230 -12.26 4.65 -18.84
C LYS A 230 -10.92 4.02 -18.46
N TRP A 231 -10.13 4.79 -17.75
CA TRP A 231 -9.04 4.32 -16.90
C TRP A 231 -9.22 4.90 -15.50
#